data_AF-A0A4R7UTU2-F1
#
_entry.id   AF-A0A4R7UTU2-F1
#
_cell.length_a   1.000
_cell.length_b   1.000
_cell.length_c   1.000
_cell.angle_alpha   90.00
_cell.angle_beta   90.00
_cell.angle_gamma   90.00
#
_symmetry.space_group_name_H-M   'P 1'
#
loop_
_entity.id
_entity.type
_entity.pdbx_description
1 polymer ?
#
loop_
_entity_poly.entity_id
_entity_poly.type
_entity_poly.pdbx_seq_one_letter_code
_entity_poly.pdbx_strand_id
1 'polypeptide(L)'
;MTVEVAVPARARVGEGPHWDERENCLYWVDILAGHIHTTTLSDGVTRTVRLPTLVGAAVPRLRGGFVAATASGFAEVDTDGTYRPRHDLLSEHHRMNDAKCDPRGRLWAGSTHVDFEAGRGALHVLDTDWRTHVVLDGLTLPNGMGWSQDGREFYLIDSIERQVLAFDVDLDTAELGARRVVTTFPGDAGLPDGMCVDAEGTLWIAMWGGHELRRIDRHGRTLTHVPVPVEQPSSCAFGGANLFVTSASEDLDIPADTPDGSVLRVTGLGVTGTPGVAFAG
;
A
#
# COMPACT_ATOMS: atom_id res chain seq x y z
N MET A 1 -10.01 -19.91 -9.76
CA MET A 1 -9.86 -18.51 -9.31
C MET A 1 -11.23 -17.88 -9.21
N THR A 2 -11.52 -17.16 -8.13
CA THR A 2 -12.78 -16.44 -7.91
C THR A 2 -12.49 -15.05 -7.37
N VAL A 3 -13.24 -14.04 -7.82
CA VAL A 3 -13.19 -12.66 -7.31
C VAL A 3 -14.56 -12.33 -6.72
N GLU A 4 -14.58 -11.87 -5.47
CA GLU A 4 -15.81 -11.50 -4.76
C GLU A 4 -15.60 -10.26 -3.89
N VAL A 5 -16.70 -9.60 -3.51
CA VAL A 5 -16.64 -8.50 -2.54
C VAL A 5 -16.48 -9.09 -1.15
N ALA A 6 -15.37 -8.76 -0.48
CA ALA A 6 -15.07 -9.17 0.89
C ALA A 6 -15.62 -8.18 1.91
N VAL A 7 -15.47 -6.88 1.62
CA VAL A 7 -15.96 -5.80 2.47
C VAL A 7 -16.73 -4.82 1.58
N PRO A 8 -18.08 -4.84 1.61
CA PRO A 8 -18.88 -3.86 0.89
C PRO A 8 -18.63 -2.46 1.45
N ALA A 9 -18.15 -1.55 0.61
CA ALA A 9 -17.88 -0.17 0.97
C ALA A 9 -17.98 0.77 -0.24
N ARG A 10 -17.85 2.07 0.03
CA ARG A 10 -17.80 3.17 -0.94
C ARG A 10 -16.67 4.11 -0.56
N ALA A 11 -15.49 3.55 -0.32
CA ALA A 11 -14.32 4.34 0.01
C ALA A 11 -13.96 5.23 -1.19
N ARG A 12 -13.69 6.50 -0.91
CA ARG A 12 -13.27 7.44 -1.95
C ARG A 12 -11.97 6.93 -2.57
N VAL A 13 -10.96 6.73 -1.72
CA VAL A 13 -9.69 6.10 -2.10
C VAL A 13 -9.35 5.07 -1.05
N GLY A 14 -9.94 3.88 -1.18
CA GLY A 14 -9.60 2.74 -0.34
C GLY A 14 -8.16 2.32 -0.62
N GLU A 15 -7.31 2.16 0.38
CA GLU A 15 -5.87 1.94 0.19
C GLU A 15 -5.21 1.18 1.36
N GLY A 16 -3.92 0.87 1.21
CA GLY A 16 -3.06 0.33 2.25
C GLY A 16 -3.57 -0.94 2.95
N PRO A 17 -4.05 -1.97 2.23
CA PRO A 17 -4.50 -3.20 2.86
C PRO A 17 -3.33 -3.88 3.61
N HIS A 18 -3.57 -4.23 4.87
CA HIS A 18 -2.64 -4.96 5.72
C HIS A 18 -3.39 -6.09 6.42
N TRP A 19 -2.97 -7.32 6.15
CA TRP A 19 -3.51 -8.49 6.83
C TRP A 19 -2.78 -8.76 8.15
N ASP A 20 -3.52 -8.77 9.25
CA ASP A 20 -3.02 -9.21 10.55
C ASP A 20 -3.55 -10.61 10.86
N GLU A 21 -2.66 -11.59 10.80
CA GLU A 21 -2.98 -12.99 11.09
C GLU A 21 -3.30 -13.24 12.57
N ARG A 22 -2.73 -12.44 13.49
CA ARG A 22 -2.91 -12.63 14.93
C ARG A 22 -4.33 -12.27 15.36
N GLU A 23 -4.85 -11.19 14.78
CA GLU A 23 -6.19 -10.68 15.05
C GLU A 23 -7.22 -11.14 14.01
N ASN A 24 -6.78 -11.86 12.96
CA ASN A 24 -7.60 -12.33 11.84
C ASN A 24 -8.45 -11.20 11.21
N CYS A 25 -7.82 -10.06 10.98
CA CYS A 25 -8.48 -8.87 10.45
C CYS A 25 -7.67 -8.21 9.34
N LEU A 26 -8.37 -7.45 8.52
CA LEU A 26 -7.80 -6.61 7.50
C LEU A 26 -7.83 -5.15 7.98
N TYR A 27 -6.66 -4.53 8.06
CA TYR A 27 -6.53 -3.08 8.15
C TYR A 27 -6.48 -2.49 6.74
N TRP A 28 -7.07 -1.33 6.56
CA TRP A 28 -7.03 -0.58 5.31
C TRP A 28 -7.47 0.86 5.59
N VAL A 29 -7.27 1.78 4.66
CA VAL A 29 -7.60 3.20 4.85
C VAL A 29 -8.55 3.70 3.79
N ASP A 30 -9.25 4.79 4.08
CA ASP A 30 -9.81 5.69 3.05
C ASP A 30 -9.05 7.01 3.14
N ILE A 31 -8.17 7.26 2.16
CA ILE A 31 -7.20 8.36 2.22
C ILE A 31 -7.91 9.70 2.37
N LEU A 32 -8.90 9.95 1.50
CA LEU A 32 -9.58 11.25 1.42
C LEU A 32 -10.57 11.47 2.55
N ALA A 33 -11.08 10.39 3.15
CA ALA A 33 -11.95 10.47 4.31
C ALA A 33 -11.18 10.54 5.64
N GLY A 34 -9.87 10.32 5.64
CA GLY A 34 -9.06 10.31 6.87
C GLY A 34 -9.42 9.13 7.77
N HIS A 35 -9.75 7.97 7.21
CA HIS A 35 -10.22 6.82 7.98
C HIS A 35 -9.20 5.69 7.99
N ILE A 36 -9.02 5.08 9.16
CA ILE A 36 -8.36 3.78 9.31
C ILE A 36 -9.44 2.76 9.67
N HIS A 37 -9.58 1.74 8.85
CA HIS A 37 -10.54 0.67 9.00
C HIS A 37 -9.87 -0.59 9.57
N THR A 38 -10.61 -1.30 10.41
CA THR A 38 -10.30 -2.66 10.86
C THR A 38 -11.50 -3.54 10.56
N THR A 39 -11.37 -4.45 9.62
CA THR A 39 -12.45 -5.36 9.24
C THR A 39 -12.13 -6.78 9.66
N THR A 40 -12.93 -7.33 10.58
CA THR A 40 -12.85 -8.74 10.97
C THR A 40 -13.58 -9.58 9.92
N LEU A 41 -12.87 -10.44 9.19
CA LEU A 41 -13.47 -11.13 8.04
C LEU A 41 -14.42 -12.27 8.42
N SER A 42 -14.31 -12.82 9.63
CA SER A 42 -15.18 -13.91 10.08
C SER A 42 -16.63 -13.47 10.29
N ASP A 43 -16.86 -12.21 10.63
CA ASP A 43 -18.20 -11.63 10.86
C ASP A 43 -18.51 -10.42 9.97
N GLY A 44 -17.52 -9.91 9.22
CA GLY A 44 -17.66 -8.77 8.32
C GLY A 44 -17.72 -7.41 9.04
N VAL A 45 -17.51 -7.36 10.36
CA VAL A 45 -17.64 -6.13 11.13
C VAL A 45 -16.45 -5.22 10.86
N THR A 46 -16.73 -3.97 10.45
CA THR A 46 -15.71 -2.93 10.25
C THR A 46 -15.78 -1.89 11.38
N ARG A 47 -14.66 -1.69 12.06
CA ARG A 47 -14.44 -0.57 12.98
C ARG A 47 -13.64 0.51 12.28
N THR A 48 -13.92 1.78 12.61
CA THR A 48 -13.28 2.91 11.95
C THR A 48 -12.75 3.90 12.97
N VAL A 49 -11.45 4.19 12.87
CA VAL A 49 -10.82 5.35 13.51
C VAL A 49 -10.82 6.50 12.52
N ARG A 50 -11.23 7.69 12.96
CA ARG A 50 -11.32 8.90 12.11
C ARG A 50 -10.27 9.91 12.52
N LEU A 51 -9.50 10.38 11.55
CA LEU A 51 -8.43 11.34 11.74
C LEU A 51 -8.80 12.69 11.13
N PRO A 52 -8.28 13.81 11.67
CA PRO A 52 -8.54 15.14 11.13
C PRO A 52 -7.61 15.47 9.93
N THR A 53 -7.09 14.45 9.24
CA THR A 53 -6.09 14.60 8.17
C THR A 53 -6.19 13.44 7.18
N LEU A 54 -5.56 13.58 6.00
CA LEU A 54 -5.41 12.48 5.06
C LEU A 54 -4.50 11.40 5.66
N VAL A 55 -4.84 10.14 5.42
CA VAL A 55 -4.06 8.98 5.85
C VAL A 55 -3.81 8.07 4.66
N GLY A 56 -2.60 8.13 4.10
CA GLY A 56 -2.23 7.37 2.92
C GLY A 56 -2.11 5.87 3.19
N ALA A 57 -1.60 5.51 4.36
CA ALA A 57 -1.50 4.12 4.83
C ALA A 57 -1.41 4.08 6.36
N ALA A 58 -1.78 2.95 6.95
CA ALA A 58 -1.63 2.68 8.39
C ALA A 58 -1.28 1.21 8.62
N VAL A 59 -0.32 0.96 9.50
CA VAL A 59 0.10 -0.39 9.90
C VAL A 59 -0.02 -0.57 11.41
N PRO A 60 -0.35 -1.77 11.91
CA PRO A 60 -0.44 -2.02 13.33
C PRO A 60 0.94 -1.87 13.99
N ARG A 61 0.93 -1.47 15.27
CA ARG A 61 2.13 -1.46 16.11
C ARG A 61 2.17 -2.68 17.00
N LEU A 62 3.35 -3.21 17.27
CA LEU A 62 3.52 -4.33 18.21
C LEU A 62 3.01 -4.01 19.62
N ARG A 63 2.96 -2.72 20.00
CA ARG A 63 2.49 -2.23 21.30
C ARG A 63 1.00 -1.82 21.31
N GLY A 64 0.29 -2.05 20.21
CA GLY A 64 -1.12 -1.65 20.03
C GLY A 64 -1.28 -0.30 19.34
N GLY A 65 -2.45 -0.10 18.76
CA GLY A 65 -2.73 1.02 17.87
C GLY A 65 -2.00 0.90 16.52
N PHE A 66 -1.84 2.03 15.86
CA PHE A 66 -1.28 2.14 14.53
C PHE A 66 -0.14 3.15 14.50
N VAL A 67 0.74 2.98 13.52
CA VAL A 67 1.52 4.08 12.96
C VAL A 67 0.97 4.38 11.57
N ALA A 68 0.78 5.65 11.28
CA ALA A 68 0.12 6.12 10.08
C ALA A 68 1.05 7.05 9.28
N ALA A 69 1.00 6.92 7.96
CA ALA A 69 1.57 7.86 7.01
C ALA A 69 0.47 8.86 6.62
N THR A 70 0.64 10.14 6.99
CA THR A 70 -0.39 11.18 6.91
C THR A 70 0.03 12.33 5.99
N ALA A 71 -0.86 13.32 5.82
CA ALA A 71 -0.56 14.52 5.03
C ALA A 71 0.73 15.25 5.49
N SER A 72 1.05 15.23 6.79
CA SER A 72 2.18 15.99 7.35
C SER A 72 3.41 15.15 7.72
N GLY A 73 3.36 13.82 7.50
CA GLY A 73 4.45 12.92 7.88
C GLY A 73 3.96 11.64 8.54
N PHE A 74 4.53 11.28 9.68
CA PHE A 74 4.13 10.09 10.44
C PHE A 74 3.31 10.45 11.68
N ALA A 75 2.43 9.57 12.11
CA ALA A 75 1.68 9.74 13.34
C ALA A 75 1.52 8.43 14.11
N GLU A 76 1.51 8.52 15.43
CA GLU A 76 1.01 7.45 16.31
C GLU A 76 -0.50 7.63 16.46
N VAL A 77 -1.26 6.54 16.32
CA VAL A 77 -2.72 6.55 16.39
C VAL A 77 -3.21 5.44 17.30
N ASP A 78 -3.96 5.79 18.33
CA ASP A 78 -4.60 4.80 19.19
C ASP A 78 -5.94 4.34 18.59
N THR A 79 -6.42 3.16 19.02
CA THR A 79 -7.69 2.60 18.55
C THR A 79 -8.92 3.40 18.98
N ASP A 80 -8.78 4.31 19.95
CA ASP A 80 -9.83 5.25 20.36
C ASP A 80 -9.87 6.53 19.50
N GLY A 81 -8.93 6.67 18.56
CA GLY A 81 -8.77 7.84 17.69
C GLY A 81 -7.86 8.92 18.24
N THR A 82 -7.17 8.69 19.35
CA THR A 82 -6.12 9.60 19.80
C THR A 82 -5.02 9.67 18.75
N TYR A 83 -4.87 10.84 18.14
CA TYR A 83 -3.94 11.13 17.05
C TYR A 83 -2.76 11.96 17.58
N ARG A 84 -1.54 11.42 17.45
CA ARG A 84 -0.30 12.09 17.88
C ARG A 84 0.65 12.24 16.68
N PRO A 85 0.58 13.38 15.95
CA PRO A 85 1.47 13.62 14.83
C PRO A 85 2.92 13.72 15.32
N ARG A 86 3.84 13.15 14.55
CA ARG A 86 5.28 13.37 14.68
C ARG A 86 5.62 14.47 13.68
N HIS A 87 5.82 15.68 14.21
CA HIS A 87 5.67 16.95 13.49
C HIS A 87 6.41 17.08 12.14
N ASP A 88 5.70 17.74 11.21
CA ASP A 88 6.11 18.58 10.06
C ASP A 88 7.30 18.11 9.19
N LEU A 89 7.30 16.82 8.82
CA LEU A 89 8.28 16.29 7.86
C LEU A 89 8.06 16.80 6.44
N LEU A 90 6.81 17.11 6.12
CA LEU A 90 6.38 17.51 4.79
C LEU A 90 5.87 18.95 4.80
N SER A 91 6.12 19.68 3.70
CA SER A 91 5.47 20.97 3.47
C SER A 91 4.00 20.77 3.11
N GLU A 92 3.21 21.85 3.16
CA GLU A 92 1.78 21.85 2.81
C GLU A 92 1.46 21.42 1.36
N HIS A 93 2.48 21.39 0.50
CA HIS A 93 2.37 20.95 -0.88
C HIS A 93 2.66 19.46 -1.09
N HIS A 94 2.94 18.71 -0.02
CA HIS A 94 3.18 17.28 -0.09
C HIS A 94 2.25 16.53 0.86
N ARG A 95 2.12 15.23 0.60
CA ARG A 95 1.48 14.27 1.50
C ARG A 95 2.19 12.94 1.41
N MET A 96 2.11 12.14 2.47
CA MET A 96 2.41 10.72 2.33
C MET A 96 1.32 10.01 1.51
N ASN A 97 1.71 8.93 0.85
CA ASN A 97 0.85 8.06 0.05
C ASN A 97 0.93 6.63 0.60
N ASP A 98 1.45 5.66 -0.16
CA ASP A 98 1.58 4.28 0.32
C ASP A 98 2.71 4.13 1.34
N ALA A 99 2.57 3.15 2.24
CA ALA A 99 3.55 2.80 3.24
C ALA A 99 3.51 1.31 3.62
N LYS A 100 4.68 0.75 3.94
CA LYS A 100 4.79 -0.64 4.40
C LYS A 100 5.95 -0.79 5.37
N CYS A 101 5.80 -1.70 6.34
CA CYS A 101 6.93 -2.08 7.16
C CYS A 101 7.87 -3.04 6.43
N ASP A 102 9.17 -2.79 6.58
CA ASP A 102 10.20 -3.73 6.17
C ASP A 102 10.29 -4.93 7.12
N PRO A 103 11.09 -5.97 6.81
CA PRO A 103 11.26 -7.13 7.70
C PRO A 103 11.87 -6.83 9.08
N ARG A 104 12.40 -5.62 9.31
CA ARG A 104 12.89 -5.17 10.62
C ARG A 104 11.85 -4.36 11.40
N GLY A 105 10.67 -4.16 10.83
CA GLY A 105 9.58 -3.42 11.46
C GLY A 105 9.75 -1.90 11.42
N ARG A 106 10.60 -1.36 10.53
CA ARG A 106 10.65 0.07 10.21
C ARG A 106 9.57 0.41 9.21
N LEU A 107 8.92 1.55 9.32
CA LEU A 107 7.88 1.97 8.37
C LEU A 107 8.52 2.77 7.23
N TRP A 108 8.35 2.31 5.99
CA TRP A 108 8.76 3.00 4.78
C TRP A 108 7.53 3.65 4.17
N ALA A 109 7.60 4.94 3.81
CA ALA A 109 6.47 5.67 3.23
C ALA A 109 6.90 6.61 2.11
N GLY A 110 6.14 6.60 1.02
CA GLY A 110 6.31 7.52 -0.10
C GLY A 110 5.64 8.87 0.18
N SER A 111 6.33 9.97 -0.07
CA SER A 111 5.71 11.30 -0.17
C SER A 111 5.62 11.75 -1.63
N THR A 112 4.56 12.48 -1.97
CA THR A 112 4.32 13.06 -3.30
C THR A 112 3.98 14.54 -3.18
N HIS A 113 4.31 15.33 -4.22
CA HIS A 113 3.69 16.63 -4.40
C HIS A 113 2.19 16.46 -4.69
N VAL A 114 1.35 17.36 -4.20
CA VAL A 114 -0.12 17.27 -4.36
C VAL A 114 -0.56 17.35 -5.83
N ASP A 115 0.21 18.03 -6.67
CA ASP A 115 -0.01 18.11 -8.12
C ASP A 115 0.77 17.05 -8.92
N PHE A 116 1.39 16.07 -8.24
CA PHE A 116 2.21 15.01 -8.85
C PHE A 116 3.34 15.53 -9.75
N GLU A 117 4.00 16.62 -9.31
CA GLU A 117 5.14 17.20 -10.01
C GLU A 117 6.34 16.24 -10.03
N ALA A 118 6.90 16.02 -11.22
CA ALA A 118 8.01 15.09 -11.41
C ALA A 118 9.24 15.47 -10.57
N GLY A 119 9.85 14.48 -9.92
CA GLY A 119 11.05 14.63 -9.10
C GLY A 119 10.83 15.26 -7.72
N ARG A 120 9.58 15.52 -7.33
CA ARG A 120 9.23 16.11 -6.02
C ARG A 120 8.70 15.11 -5.00
N GLY A 121 8.68 13.83 -5.36
CA GLY A 121 8.44 12.73 -4.45
C GLY A 121 9.73 12.21 -3.80
N ALA A 122 9.58 11.53 -2.67
CA ALA A 122 10.66 10.93 -1.91
C ALA A 122 10.19 9.71 -1.12
N LEU A 123 11.11 8.83 -0.76
CA LEU A 123 10.89 7.68 0.12
C LEU A 123 11.50 7.95 1.48
N HIS A 124 10.67 7.87 2.51
CA HIS A 124 11.04 8.12 3.90
C HIS A 124 11.03 6.81 4.68
N VAL A 125 11.91 6.71 5.66
CA VAL A 125 11.93 5.61 6.65
C VAL A 125 11.71 6.20 8.03
N LEU A 126 10.81 5.58 8.79
CA LEU A 126 10.64 5.75 10.23
C LEU A 126 11.25 4.54 10.94
N ASP A 127 12.34 4.78 11.63
CA ASP A 127 13.03 3.79 12.45
C ASP A 127 12.21 3.39 13.68
N THR A 128 12.53 2.24 14.28
CA THR A 128 11.84 1.72 15.46
C THR A 128 12.04 2.57 16.72
N ASP A 129 13.03 3.47 16.72
CA ASP A 129 13.25 4.48 17.75
C ASP A 129 12.59 5.84 17.42
N TRP A 130 11.74 5.85 16.39
CA TRP A 130 10.98 7.00 15.89
C TRP A 130 11.82 8.12 15.27
N ARG A 131 13.05 7.83 14.84
CA ARG A 131 13.82 8.71 13.95
C ARG A 131 13.35 8.56 12.51
N THR A 132 13.46 9.65 11.75
CA THR A 132 13.04 9.69 10.36
C THR A 132 14.18 10.14 9.47
N HIS A 133 14.28 9.56 8.28
CA HIS A 133 15.25 9.94 7.27
C HIS A 133 14.74 9.62 5.86
N VAL A 134 15.27 10.34 4.87
CA VAL A 134 14.99 10.09 3.44
C VAL A 134 16.03 9.12 2.90
N VAL A 135 15.59 8.09 2.20
CA VAL A 135 16.46 7.06 1.58
C VAL A 135 16.49 7.12 0.06
N LEU A 136 15.51 7.80 -0.55
CA LEU A 136 15.44 8.01 -2.00
C LEU A 136 14.67 9.30 -2.32
N ASP A 137 15.15 10.07 -3.28
CA ASP A 137 14.49 11.28 -3.80
C ASP A 137 14.30 11.18 -5.33
N GLY A 138 13.79 12.26 -5.94
CA GLY A 138 13.63 12.34 -7.39
C GLY A 138 12.53 11.43 -7.94
N LEU A 139 11.56 11.08 -7.10
CA LEU A 139 10.37 10.30 -7.46
C LEU A 139 9.22 11.24 -7.85
N THR A 140 8.13 10.71 -8.38
CA THR A 140 6.92 11.47 -8.69
C THR A 140 5.77 11.05 -7.78
N LEU A 141 5.32 9.80 -7.85
CA LEU A 141 4.30 9.24 -6.95
C LEU A 141 4.76 7.86 -6.45
N PRO A 142 5.59 7.80 -5.39
CA PRO A 142 6.00 6.55 -4.80
C PRO A 142 4.79 5.85 -4.17
N ASN A 143 4.63 4.58 -4.52
CA ASN A 143 3.41 3.83 -4.25
C ASN A 143 3.75 2.41 -3.75
N GLY A 144 3.14 1.37 -4.32
CA GLY A 144 3.34 -0.02 -3.96
C GLY A 144 4.80 -0.40 -3.73
N MET A 145 5.08 -1.01 -2.58
CA MET A 145 6.42 -1.42 -2.20
C MET A 145 6.49 -2.81 -1.58
N GLY A 146 7.64 -3.46 -1.63
CA GLY A 146 7.84 -4.78 -1.04
C GLY A 146 9.28 -5.25 -1.08
N TRP A 147 9.56 -6.35 -0.39
CA TRP A 147 10.90 -6.94 -0.28
C TRP A 147 10.91 -8.36 -0.80
N SER A 148 12.05 -8.79 -1.35
CA SER A 148 12.28 -10.21 -1.64
C SER A 148 12.28 -11.02 -0.35
N GLN A 149 12.00 -12.32 -0.48
CA GLN A 149 11.91 -13.24 0.65
C GLN A 149 13.23 -13.38 1.43
N ASP A 150 14.36 -13.22 0.75
CA ASP A 150 15.69 -13.23 1.36
C ASP A 150 16.12 -11.86 1.92
N GLY A 151 15.28 -10.82 1.78
CA GLY A 151 15.50 -9.48 2.29
C GLY A 151 16.61 -8.72 1.57
N ARG A 152 16.98 -9.11 0.35
CA ARG A 152 18.10 -8.50 -0.40
C ARG A 152 17.67 -7.53 -1.48
N GLU A 153 16.45 -7.67 -2.01
CA GLU A 153 15.89 -6.77 -3.01
C GLU A 153 14.71 -6.01 -2.42
N PHE A 154 14.68 -4.71 -2.64
CA PHE A 154 13.53 -3.84 -2.40
C PHE A 154 12.91 -3.45 -3.73
N TYR A 155 11.58 -3.48 -3.80
CA TYR A 155 10.78 -3.10 -4.96
C TYR A 155 9.92 -1.89 -4.60
N LEU A 156 9.84 -0.93 -5.52
CA LEU A 156 9.05 0.29 -5.37
C LEU A 156 8.39 0.64 -6.69
N ILE A 157 7.11 1.01 -6.64
CA ILE A 157 6.40 1.58 -7.78
C ILE A 157 6.50 3.10 -7.73
N ASP A 158 6.80 3.71 -8.87
CA ASP A 158 6.52 5.12 -9.13
C ASP A 158 5.39 5.18 -10.18
N SER A 159 4.20 5.53 -9.73
CA SER A 159 2.97 5.36 -10.52
C SER A 159 2.93 6.27 -11.74
N ILE A 160 3.35 7.53 -11.60
CA ILE A 160 3.32 8.50 -12.69
C ILE A 160 4.40 8.19 -13.73
N GLU A 161 5.55 7.70 -13.28
CA GLU A 161 6.60 7.19 -14.17
C GLU A 161 6.26 5.80 -14.78
N ARG A 162 5.16 5.18 -14.32
CA ARG A 162 4.65 3.87 -14.73
C ARG A 162 5.68 2.75 -14.58
N GLN A 163 6.52 2.85 -13.56
CA GLN A 163 7.68 1.97 -13.38
C GLN A 163 7.59 1.16 -12.10
N VAL A 164 8.03 -0.10 -12.21
CA VAL A 164 8.48 -0.87 -11.05
C VAL A 164 9.99 -0.75 -11.00
N LEU A 165 10.50 -0.24 -9.89
CA LEU A 165 11.91 -0.10 -9.57
C LEU A 165 12.33 -1.24 -8.64
N ALA A 166 13.61 -1.63 -8.72
CA ALA A 166 14.26 -2.52 -7.79
C ALA A 166 15.60 -1.96 -7.33
N PHE A 167 15.99 -2.31 -6.12
CA PHE A 167 17.23 -1.91 -5.47
C PHE A 167 17.78 -3.10 -4.69
N ASP A 168 19.10 -3.27 -4.64
CA ASP A 168 19.71 -3.99 -3.53
C ASP A 168 19.43 -3.21 -2.24
N VAL A 169 19.12 -3.89 -1.14
CA VAL A 169 18.84 -3.23 0.15
C VAL A 169 19.64 -3.86 1.28
N ASP A 170 20.22 -3.02 2.13
CA ASP A 170 20.75 -3.43 3.43
C ASP A 170 19.67 -3.21 4.48
N LEU A 171 19.06 -4.30 4.95
CA LEU A 171 18.01 -4.23 5.96
C LEU A 171 18.51 -3.82 7.35
N ASP A 172 19.81 -3.87 7.64
CA ASP A 172 20.32 -3.42 8.93
C ASP A 172 20.48 -1.88 8.95
N THR A 173 20.72 -1.25 7.79
CA THR A 173 20.94 0.20 7.68
C THR A 173 19.83 0.97 6.96
N ALA A 174 18.89 0.30 6.28
CA ALA A 174 17.91 0.88 5.34
C ALA A 174 18.53 1.53 4.09
N GLU A 175 19.80 1.24 3.78
CA GLU A 175 20.44 1.80 2.61
C GLU A 175 20.02 1.06 1.33
N LEU A 176 19.79 1.85 0.27
CA LEU A 176 19.48 1.34 -1.07
C LEU A 176 20.72 1.42 -1.97
N GLY A 177 20.94 0.34 -2.72
CA GLY A 177 21.95 0.25 -3.76
C GLY A 177 21.51 0.91 -5.07
N ALA A 178 22.07 0.44 -6.19
CA ALA A 178 21.79 1.02 -7.50
C ALA A 178 20.34 0.74 -7.95
N ARG A 179 19.67 1.80 -8.44
CA ARG A 179 18.34 1.71 -9.05
C ARG A 179 18.34 0.87 -10.33
N ARG A 180 17.42 -0.08 -10.42
CA ARG A 180 17.10 -0.84 -11.63
C ARG A 180 15.63 -0.70 -11.98
N VAL A 181 15.31 -0.44 -13.25
CA VAL A 181 13.92 -0.53 -13.74
C VAL A 181 13.62 -2.00 -14.03
N VAL A 182 12.64 -2.57 -13.33
CA VAL A 182 12.16 -3.94 -13.54
C VAL A 182 11.25 -3.98 -14.75
N THR A 183 10.30 -3.05 -14.84
CA THR A 183 9.40 -2.91 -16.00
C THR A 183 8.84 -1.49 -16.06
N THR A 184 8.41 -1.10 -17.26
CA THR A 184 7.64 0.13 -17.52
C THR A 184 6.35 -0.27 -18.21
N PHE A 185 5.22 0.19 -17.67
CA PHE A 185 3.91 -0.11 -18.23
C PHE A 185 3.52 0.89 -19.32
N PRO A 186 2.83 0.43 -20.39
CA PRO A 186 2.36 1.32 -21.44
C PRO A 186 1.23 2.25 -20.96
N GLY A 187 0.98 3.32 -21.71
CA GLY A 187 0.04 4.38 -21.33
C GLY A 187 -1.42 3.91 -21.16
N ASP A 188 -1.81 2.88 -21.89
CA ASP A 188 -3.15 2.29 -21.96
C ASP A 188 -3.40 1.19 -20.91
N ALA A 189 -2.41 0.86 -20.09
CA ALA A 189 -2.50 -0.19 -19.07
C ALA A 189 -3.17 0.22 -17.74
N GLY A 190 -3.57 1.48 -17.60
CA GLY A 190 -3.75 2.10 -16.28
C GLY A 190 -2.42 2.46 -15.61
N LEU A 191 -2.45 2.86 -14.35
CA LEU A 191 -1.26 3.19 -13.55
C LEU A 191 -0.95 2.05 -12.58
N PRO A 192 0.32 1.60 -12.46
CA PRO A 192 0.69 0.70 -11.37
C PRO A 192 0.55 1.44 -10.05
N ASP A 193 -0.12 0.84 -9.07
CA ASP A 193 -0.44 1.49 -7.81
C ASP A 193 0.17 0.72 -6.62
N GLY A 194 -0.62 0.22 -5.68
CA GLY A 194 -0.18 -0.64 -4.60
C GLY A 194 0.26 -2.04 -5.05
N MET A 195 1.20 -2.63 -4.30
CA MET A 195 1.83 -3.92 -4.64
C MET A 195 2.10 -4.78 -3.40
N CYS A 196 2.09 -6.10 -3.57
CA CYS A 196 2.67 -7.06 -2.62
C CYS A 196 3.53 -8.13 -3.31
N VAL A 197 4.35 -8.83 -2.51
CA VAL A 197 5.22 -9.92 -2.97
C VAL A 197 4.67 -11.24 -2.45
N ASP A 198 4.52 -12.24 -3.32
CA ASP A 198 4.11 -13.57 -2.90
C ASP A 198 5.28 -14.45 -2.42
N ALA A 199 4.97 -15.64 -1.90
CA ALA A 199 5.96 -16.58 -1.39
C ALA A 199 6.91 -17.13 -2.48
N GLU A 200 6.56 -16.99 -3.76
CA GLU A 200 7.41 -17.35 -4.90
C GLU A 200 8.33 -16.19 -5.35
N GLY A 201 8.23 -15.02 -4.70
CA GLY A 201 9.01 -13.83 -5.04
C GLY A 201 8.50 -13.10 -6.28
N THR A 202 7.23 -13.28 -6.64
CA THR A 202 6.59 -12.53 -7.74
C THR A 202 5.79 -11.36 -7.18
N LEU A 203 5.64 -10.33 -8.00
CA LEU A 203 5.03 -9.06 -7.62
C LEU A 203 3.57 -9.04 -8.10
N TRP A 204 2.66 -8.75 -7.20
CA TRP A 204 1.23 -8.53 -7.48
C TRP A 204 0.93 -7.05 -7.39
N ILE A 205 0.45 -6.46 -8.48
CA ILE A 205 0.31 -5.01 -8.65
C ILE A 205 -1.15 -4.71 -8.99
N ALA A 206 -1.76 -3.80 -8.25
CA ALA A 206 -3.05 -3.22 -8.63
C ALA A 206 -2.85 -2.18 -9.73
N MET A 207 -3.66 -2.26 -10.78
CA MET A 207 -3.58 -1.33 -11.92
C MET A 207 -4.75 -0.34 -11.86
N TRP A 208 -4.51 0.85 -11.31
CA TRP A 208 -5.50 1.92 -11.21
C TRP A 208 -5.99 2.34 -12.61
N GLY A 209 -7.31 2.29 -12.84
CA GLY A 209 -7.92 2.52 -14.15
C GLY A 209 -7.70 1.38 -15.16
N GLY A 210 -7.12 0.26 -14.71
CA GLY A 210 -6.78 -0.90 -15.54
C GLY A 210 -7.72 -2.09 -15.36
N HIS A 211 -8.67 -2.04 -14.41
CA HIS A 211 -9.61 -3.12 -14.10
C HIS A 211 -8.97 -4.48 -13.78
N GLU A 212 -7.72 -4.49 -13.31
CA GLU A 212 -6.99 -5.74 -13.10
C GLU A 212 -5.92 -5.66 -12.02
N LEU A 213 -5.50 -6.85 -11.57
CA LEU A 213 -4.20 -7.07 -10.95
C LEU A 213 -3.25 -7.69 -11.97
N ARG A 214 -1.98 -7.30 -11.91
CA ARG A 214 -0.89 -7.93 -12.67
C ARG A 214 0.05 -8.68 -11.74
N ARG A 215 0.31 -9.93 -12.08
CA ARG A 215 1.39 -10.72 -11.48
C ARG A 215 2.60 -10.70 -12.41
N ILE A 216 3.72 -10.14 -11.97
CA ILE A 216 4.97 -10.09 -12.74
C ILE A 216 6.12 -10.78 -12.00
N ASP A 217 7.10 -11.32 -12.72
CA ASP A 217 8.33 -11.80 -12.10
C ASP A 217 9.34 -10.65 -11.83
N ARG A 218 10.42 -10.95 -11.10
CA ARG A 218 11.52 -10.01 -10.79
C ARG A 218 12.26 -9.43 -12.01
N HIS A 219 12.01 -9.99 -13.19
CA HIS A 219 12.56 -9.55 -14.47
C HIS A 219 11.54 -8.73 -15.28
N GLY A 220 10.38 -8.43 -14.70
CA GLY A 220 9.35 -7.58 -15.31
C GLY A 220 8.44 -8.32 -16.29
N ARG A 221 8.54 -9.65 -16.39
CA ARG A 221 7.68 -10.42 -17.30
C ARG A 221 6.34 -10.66 -16.64
N THR A 222 5.25 -10.32 -17.33
CA THR A 222 3.91 -10.63 -16.86
C THR A 222 3.67 -12.14 -16.90
N LEU A 223 3.29 -12.69 -15.75
CA LEU A 223 2.93 -14.07 -15.56
C LEU A 223 1.42 -14.27 -15.63
N THR A 224 0.64 -13.33 -15.11
CA THR A 224 -0.82 -13.45 -15.03
C THR A 224 -1.48 -12.08 -14.96
N HIS A 225 -2.65 -11.97 -15.60
CA HIS A 225 -3.60 -10.89 -15.44
C HIS A 225 -4.84 -11.43 -14.70
N VAL A 226 -5.29 -10.71 -13.67
CA VAL A 226 -6.51 -11.06 -12.92
C VAL A 226 -7.50 -9.90 -13.07
N PRO A 227 -8.49 -10.03 -13.96
CA PRO A 227 -9.56 -9.04 -14.08
C PRO A 227 -10.33 -8.92 -12.77
N VAL A 228 -10.68 -7.70 -12.39
CA VAL A 228 -11.48 -7.39 -11.21
C VAL A 228 -12.69 -6.53 -11.61
N PRO A 229 -13.84 -6.65 -10.90
CA PRO A 229 -15.07 -5.93 -11.25
C PRO A 229 -15.08 -4.46 -10.79
N VAL A 230 -13.92 -3.81 -10.70
CA VAL A 230 -13.76 -2.40 -10.30
C VAL A 230 -12.88 -1.69 -11.32
N GLU A 231 -13.07 -0.39 -11.51
CA GLU A 231 -12.26 0.42 -12.44
C GLU A 231 -10.91 0.80 -11.83
N GLN A 232 -10.91 1.15 -10.55
CA GLN A 232 -9.73 1.64 -9.85
C GLN A 232 -9.34 0.69 -8.70
N PRO A 233 -8.82 -0.51 -8.98
CA PRO A 233 -8.12 -1.28 -7.95
C PRO A 233 -6.87 -0.51 -7.56
N SER A 234 -6.69 -0.28 -6.26
CA SER A 234 -5.69 0.65 -5.75
C SER A 234 -4.50 -0.07 -5.11
N SER A 235 -4.72 -1.11 -4.31
CA SER A 235 -3.64 -1.86 -3.67
C SER A 235 -4.03 -3.29 -3.34
N CYS A 236 -3.07 -4.10 -2.93
CA CYS A 236 -3.32 -5.49 -2.58
C CYS A 236 -2.39 -6.05 -1.50
N ALA A 237 -2.92 -6.98 -0.71
CA ALA A 237 -2.17 -7.72 0.31
C ALA A 237 -2.72 -9.13 0.50
N PHE A 238 -1.81 -10.09 0.71
CA PHE A 238 -2.20 -11.46 1.00
C PHE A 238 -2.61 -11.63 2.47
N GLY A 239 -3.67 -12.41 2.69
CA GLY A 239 -3.97 -13.08 3.95
C GLY A 239 -4.04 -14.59 3.73
N GLY A 240 -2.91 -15.26 3.94
CA GLY A 240 -2.73 -16.67 3.57
C GLY A 240 -2.79 -16.89 2.06
N ALA A 241 -3.73 -17.72 1.61
CA ALA A 241 -3.96 -18.03 0.20
C ALA A 241 -4.95 -17.07 -0.51
N ASN A 242 -5.45 -16.08 0.21
CA ASN A 242 -6.38 -15.08 -0.31
C ASN A 242 -5.62 -13.78 -0.57
N LEU A 243 -5.90 -13.13 -1.70
CA LEU A 243 -5.41 -11.80 -2.00
C LEU A 243 -6.55 -10.79 -1.79
N PHE A 244 -6.37 -9.85 -0.88
CA PHE A 244 -7.29 -8.74 -0.65
C PHE A 244 -6.89 -7.56 -1.52
N VAL A 245 -7.88 -6.89 -2.11
CA VAL A 245 -7.67 -5.80 -3.04
C VAL A 245 -8.55 -4.63 -2.62
N THR A 246 -7.95 -3.49 -2.31
CA THR A 246 -8.69 -2.25 -2.11
C THR A 246 -9.01 -1.62 -3.46
N SER A 247 -10.05 -0.78 -3.49
CA SER A 247 -10.42 -0.03 -4.67
C SER A 247 -10.94 1.37 -4.29
N ALA A 248 -11.08 2.23 -5.30
CA ALA A 248 -11.50 3.61 -5.15
C ALA A 248 -12.76 3.92 -5.96
N SER A 249 -13.67 4.70 -5.39
CA SER A 249 -14.82 5.25 -6.11
C SER A 249 -14.65 6.74 -6.48
N GLU A 250 -13.51 7.34 -6.13
CA GLU A 250 -13.23 8.76 -6.40
C GLU A 250 -13.20 9.04 -7.90
N ASP A 251 -13.78 10.17 -8.31
CA ASP A 251 -13.83 10.68 -9.69
C ASP A 251 -14.50 9.75 -10.72
N LEU A 252 -15.24 8.73 -10.26
CA LEU A 252 -15.99 7.82 -11.13
C LEU A 252 -17.46 8.23 -11.26
N ASP A 253 -17.92 8.40 -12.50
CA ASP A 253 -19.35 8.52 -12.83
C ASP A 253 -19.93 7.14 -13.17
N ILE A 254 -19.98 6.28 -12.14
CA ILE A 254 -20.36 4.88 -12.28
C ILE A 254 -21.68 4.56 -11.56
N PRO A 255 -22.43 3.54 -12.03
CA PRO A 255 -23.63 3.08 -11.38
C PRO A 255 -23.42 2.73 -9.90
N ALA A 256 -24.44 3.03 -9.08
CA ALA A 256 -24.42 2.82 -7.63
C ALA A 256 -24.39 1.33 -7.20
N ASP A 257 -24.40 0.39 -8.13
CA ASP A 257 -24.34 -1.06 -7.91
C ASP A 257 -22.98 -1.69 -8.28
N THR A 258 -22.04 -0.92 -8.82
CA THR A 258 -20.63 -1.34 -8.99
C THR A 258 -19.97 -1.60 -7.64
N PRO A 259 -18.93 -2.45 -7.51
CA PRO A 259 -18.23 -2.63 -6.25
C PRO A 259 -17.08 -1.63 -5.99
N ASP A 260 -16.90 -0.59 -6.82
CA ASP A 260 -15.83 0.40 -6.62
C ASP A 260 -15.88 1.09 -5.24
N GLY A 261 -14.71 1.19 -4.62
CA GLY A 261 -14.57 1.62 -3.22
C GLY A 261 -14.76 0.49 -2.20
N SER A 262 -15.06 -0.74 -2.63
CA SER A 262 -15.10 -1.93 -1.77
C SER A 262 -13.73 -2.63 -1.70
N VAL A 263 -13.56 -3.51 -0.72
CA VAL A 263 -12.47 -4.47 -0.71
C VAL A 263 -12.91 -5.78 -1.36
N LEU A 264 -12.15 -6.24 -2.34
CA LEU A 264 -12.34 -7.53 -2.99
C LEU A 264 -11.47 -8.62 -2.34
N ARG A 265 -11.88 -9.87 -2.47
CA ARG A 265 -11.07 -11.06 -2.18
C ARG A 265 -10.93 -11.90 -3.43
N VAL A 266 -9.69 -12.23 -3.75
CA VAL A 266 -9.34 -13.16 -4.82
C VAL A 266 -8.86 -14.47 -4.21
N THR A 267 -9.44 -15.58 -4.63
CA THR A 267 -9.09 -16.93 -4.15
C THR A 267 -8.69 -17.86 -5.29
N GLY A 268 -8.00 -18.96 -4.95
CA GLY A 268 -7.61 -19.98 -5.92
C GLY A 268 -6.55 -19.48 -6.90
N LEU A 269 -5.60 -18.66 -6.43
CA LEU A 269 -4.45 -18.17 -7.18
C LEU A 269 -3.31 -19.20 -7.27
N GLY A 270 -3.36 -20.26 -6.45
CA GLY A 270 -2.33 -21.31 -6.41
C GLY A 270 -1.05 -20.92 -5.69
N VAL A 271 -1.01 -19.72 -5.10
CA VAL A 271 0.11 -19.18 -4.32
C VAL A 271 -0.38 -18.56 -3.02
N THR A 272 0.53 -18.39 -2.06
CA THR A 272 0.29 -17.68 -0.80
C THR A 272 1.21 -16.47 -0.71
N GLY A 273 0.82 -15.47 0.07
CA GLY A 273 1.75 -14.40 0.42
C GLY A 273 2.53 -14.65 1.69
N THR A 274 3.21 -13.59 2.14
CA THR A 274 3.86 -13.54 3.45
C THR A 274 3.02 -12.74 4.45
N PRO A 275 3.15 -13.02 5.76
CA PRO A 275 2.51 -12.22 6.79
C PRO A 275 2.87 -10.74 6.68
N GLY A 276 1.91 -9.86 6.99
CA GLY A 276 2.18 -8.44 7.18
C GLY A 276 3.14 -8.21 8.35
N VAL A 277 4.02 -7.23 8.23
CA VAL A 277 4.95 -6.85 9.30
C VAL A 277 4.38 -5.64 10.05
N ALA A 278 4.26 -5.76 11.37
CA ALA A 278 3.86 -4.66 12.23
C ALA A 278 5.06 -3.73 12.51
N PHE A 279 4.77 -2.45 12.78
CA PHE A 279 5.80 -1.52 13.24
C PHE A 279 6.31 -1.92 14.63
N ALA A 280 7.63 -1.96 14.78
CA ALA A 280 8.27 -2.49 15.99
C ALA A 280 8.56 -1.44 17.08
N GLY A 281 8.38 -0.15 16.79
CA GLY A 281 8.58 0.96 17.72
C GLY A 281 7.39 1.37 18.60
#